data_AF-A0A3D2L7S2-F1
#
_entry.id   AF-A0A3D2L7S2-F1
#
_cell.length_a   1.000
_cell.length_b   1.000
_cell.length_c   1.000
_cell.angle_alpha   90.00
_cell.angle_beta   90.00
_cell.angle_gamma   90.00
#
_symmetry.space_group_name_H-M   'P 1'
#
loop_
_entity.id
_entity.type
_entity.pdbx_description
1 polymer ?
#
loop_
_entity_poly.entity_id
_entity_poly.type
_entity_poly.pdbx_seq_one_letter_code
_entity_poly.pdbx_strand_id
1 'polypeptide(L)'
;MPGYTLYGADVSYYTGKARAYLDWRGVDYVEELATQQVYRDIILPSVGWPVIPVMKTPDGEIVQDTTDIIEHIEAAEGLSPPAIPDGPVQAFVAQLLQLYADEWLVIPAMHYRWNYNEDWAYQEFGAISAPDRPAPEQYEIGKRNGERFKGALPPLGVSPTTAPAIEQSYEAFLREFSAHLEVHPYALGGRATLA
;
A
#
# COMPACT_ATOMS: atom_id res chain seq x y z
N MET A 1 -11.19 13.41 -19.15
CA MET A 1 -10.06 13.35 -18.19
C MET A 1 -10.57 12.50 -17.05
N PRO A 2 -9.78 11.53 -16.56
CA PRO A 2 -10.19 10.69 -15.44
C PRO A 2 -10.55 11.54 -14.22
N GLY A 3 -11.47 11.05 -13.39
CA GLY A 3 -11.88 11.71 -12.15
C GLY A 3 -10.71 11.91 -11.18
N TYR A 4 -9.94 10.86 -10.89
CA TYR A 4 -8.82 10.91 -9.95
C TYR A 4 -7.51 10.42 -10.60
N THR A 5 -6.36 10.82 -10.03
CA THR A 5 -5.05 10.27 -10.38
C THR A 5 -4.38 9.71 -9.13
N LEU A 6 -4.07 8.40 -9.11
CA LEU A 6 -3.27 7.77 -8.07
C LEU A 6 -1.80 7.76 -8.51
N TYR A 7 -0.92 8.45 -7.79
CA TYR A 7 0.53 8.32 -7.95
C TYR A 7 1.03 7.18 -7.08
N GLY A 8 1.52 6.13 -7.72
CA GLY A 8 1.85 4.88 -7.06
C GLY A 8 2.94 4.08 -7.77
N ALA A 9 3.26 2.92 -7.20
CA ALA A 9 4.07 1.90 -7.83
C ALA A 9 3.81 0.52 -7.22
N ASP A 10 4.02 -0.54 -8.01
CA ASP A 10 3.74 -1.91 -7.58
C ASP A 10 4.61 -2.41 -6.42
N VAL A 11 5.81 -1.87 -6.26
CA VAL A 11 6.68 -2.17 -5.11
C VAL A 11 6.13 -1.63 -3.78
N SER A 12 5.17 -0.71 -3.81
CA SER A 12 4.57 -0.11 -2.62
C SER A 12 3.39 -0.92 -2.12
N TYR A 13 3.52 -1.40 -0.88
CA TYR A 13 2.46 -2.09 -0.14
C TYR A 13 1.18 -1.24 -0.03
N TYR A 14 1.36 0.04 0.31
CA TYR A 14 0.24 0.98 0.49
C TYR A 14 -0.38 1.42 -0.83
N THR A 15 0.39 1.48 -1.93
CA THR A 15 -0.22 1.70 -3.26
C THR A 15 -1.17 0.56 -3.61
N GLY A 16 -0.77 -0.69 -3.37
CA GLY A 16 -1.64 -1.85 -3.58
C GLY A 16 -2.95 -1.75 -2.79
N LYS A 17 -2.90 -1.28 -1.53
CA LYS A 17 -4.10 -1.03 -0.70
C LYS A 17 -5.00 0.04 -1.30
N ALA A 18 -4.47 1.22 -1.64
CA ALA A 18 -5.26 2.30 -2.26
C ALA A 18 -5.89 1.86 -3.59
N ARG A 19 -5.11 1.21 -4.46
CA ARG A 19 -5.59 0.68 -5.74
C ARG A 19 -6.74 -0.32 -5.55
N ALA A 20 -6.58 -1.30 -4.67
CA ALA A 20 -7.61 -2.28 -4.39
C ALA A 20 -8.92 -1.63 -3.91
N TYR A 21 -8.82 -0.58 -3.08
CA TYR A 21 -9.99 0.20 -2.67
C TYR A 21 -10.64 0.96 -3.83
N LEU A 22 -9.85 1.71 -4.63
CA LEU A 22 -10.38 2.50 -5.75
C LEU A 22 -11.05 1.60 -6.80
N ASP A 23 -10.44 0.45 -7.10
CA ASP A 23 -10.99 -0.59 -7.97
C ASP A 23 -12.31 -1.15 -7.43
N TRP A 24 -12.35 -1.51 -6.15
CA TRP A 24 -13.56 -2.01 -5.50
C TRP A 24 -14.68 -0.96 -5.46
N ARG A 25 -14.32 0.29 -5.14
CA ARG A 25 -15.27 1.41 -5.08
C ARG A 25 -15.83 1.76 -6.45
N GLY A 26 -15.08 1.45 -7.52
CA GLY A 26 -15.48 1.68 -8.90
C GLY A 26 -15.46 3.15 -9.31
N VAL A 27 -14.59 3.95 -8.69
CA VAL A 27 -14.40 5.36 -9.08
C VAL A 27 -13.58 5.46 -10.37
N ASP A 28 -13.82 6.51 -11.16
CA ASP A 28 -13.03 6.79 -12.35
C ASP A 28 -11.67 7.36 -11.95
N TYR A 29 -10.62 6.54 -12.03
CA TYR A 29 -9.25 6.98 -11.75
C TYR A 29 -8.26 6.41 -12.76
N VAL A 30 -7.11 7.07 -12.86
CA VAL A 30 -5.92 6.50 -13.50
C VAL A 30 -4.82 6.35 -12.47
N GLU A 31 -4.03 5.32 -12.62
CA GLU A 31 -2.77 5.21 -11.90
C GLU A 31 -1.61 5.71 -12.75
N GLU A 32 -0.81 6.59 -12.19
CA GLU A 32 0.43 7.08 -12.76
C GLU A 32 1.62 6.64 -11.92
N LEU A 33 2.67 6.19 -12.60
CA LEU A 33 3.90 5.77 -11.95
C LEU A 33 4.52 6.96 -11.20
N ALA A 34 4.81 6.77 -9.91
CA ALA A 34 5.44 7.78 -9.05
C ALA A 34 6.94 7.93 -9.37
N THR A 35 7.26 8.40 -10.57
CA THR A 35 8.63 8.64 -11.03
C THR A 35 9.30 9.75 -10.21
N GLN A 36 10.63 9.89 -10.34
CA GLN A 36 11.34 11.01 -9.72
C GLN A 36 10.78 12.39 -10.11
N GLN A 37 10.22 12.52 -11.31
CA GLN A 37 9.60 13.76 -11.74
C GLN A 37 8.31 14.03 -10.95
N VAL A 38 7.44 13.04 -10.79
CA VAL A 38 6.24 13.14 -9.95
C VAL A 38 6.59 13.51 -8.51
N TYR A 39 7.65 12.90 -7.96
CA TYR A 39 8.14 13.26 -6.63
C TYR A 39 8.56 14.74 -6.51
N ARG A 40 9.33 15.24 -7.48
CA ARG A 40 9.84 16.62 -7.46
C ARG A 40 8.77 17.67 -7.74
N ASP A 41 7.87 17.39 -8.67
CA ASP A 41 6.99 18.39 -9.24
C ASP A 41 5.61 18.40 -8.56
N ILE A 42 5.22 17.28 -7.92
CA ILE A 42 3.88 17.09 -7.32
C ILE A 42 4.01 16.74 -5.83
N ILE A 43 4.58 15.60 -5.48
CA ILE A 43 4.52 15.07 -4.11
C ILE A 43 5.25 16.00 -3.12
N LEU A 44 6.54 16.27 -3.34
CA LEU A 44 7.32 17.06 -2.39
C LEU A 44 6.81 18.51 -2.24
N PRO A 45 6.46 19.24 -3.31
CA PRO A 45 5.89 20.59 -3.17
C PRO A 45 4.54 20.64 -2.46
N SER A 46 3.69 19.61 -2.63
CA SER A 46 2.33 19.61 -2.09
C SER A 46 2.23 19.08 -0.66
N VAL A 47 2.92 17.99 -0.33
CA VAL A 47 2.76 17.30 0.96
C VAL A 47 4.04 17.25 1.79
N GLY A 48 5.19 17.65 1.24
CA GLY A 48 6.47 17.75 1.97
C GLY A 48 7.09 16.41 2.39
N TRP A 49 6.42 15.29 2.14
CA TRP A 49 6.84 13.96 2.57
C TRP A 49 6.90 12.98 1.39
N PRO A 50 8.07 12.38 1.07
CA PRO A 50 8.27 11.57 -0.13
C PRO A 50 7.77 10.12 0.06
N VAL A 51 6.49 9.95 0.38
CA VAL A 51 5.86 8.62 0.54
C VAL A 51 4.64 8.51 -0.38
N ILE A 52 4.53 7.33 -1.01
CA ILE A 52 3.38 6.95 -1.85
C ILE A 52 2.52 5.93 -1.09
N PRO A 53 1.20 5.86 -1.35
CA PRO A 53 0.48 6.54 -2.44
C PRO A 53 0.16 8.01 -2.15
N VAL A 54 -0.05 8.75 -3.24
CA VAL A 54 -0.62 10.11 -3.24
C VAL A 54 -1.70 10.16 -4.30
N MET A 55 -2.86 10.71 -4.00
CA MET A 55 -3.95 10.92 -4.95
C MET A 55 -4.07 12.40 -5.31
N LYS A 56 -4.37 12.70 -6.57
CA LYS A 56 -4.87 13.99 -7.02
C LYS A 56 -6.34 13.86 -7.38
N THR A 57 -7.14 14.78 -6.86
CA THR A 57 -8.59 14.86 -7.08
C THR A 57 -8.92 15.57 -8.41
N PRO A 58 -10.19 15.52 -8.88
CA PRO A 58 -10.57 16.21 -10.12
C PRO A 58 -10.41 17.74 -10.05
N ASP A 59 -10.55 18.33 -8.85
CA ASP A 59 -10.35 19.76 -8.60
C ASP A 59 -8.88 20.13 -8.30
N GLY A 60 -7.99 19.14 -8.24
CA GLY A 60 -6.55 19.32 -8.13
C GLY A 60 -6.00 19.37 -6.71
N GLU A 61 -6.81 19.07 -5.69
CA GLU A 61 -6.35 18.77 -4.34
C GLU A 61 -5.44 17.53 -4.35
N ILE A 62 -4.45 17.52 -3.46
CA ILE A 62 -3.48 16.44 -3.30
C ILE A 62 -3.68 15.82 -1.93
N VAL A 63 -3.97 14.52 -1.89
CA VAL A 63 -4.25 13.73 -0.69
C VAL A 63 -3.18 12.63 -0.56
N GLN A 64 -2.47 12.59 0.56
CA GLN A 64 -1.47 11.56 0.85
C GLN A 64 -1.99 10.64 1.96
N ASP A 65 -1.54 9.38 1.98
CA ASP A 65 -1.95 8.30 2.88
C ASP A 65 -3.19 7.52 2.40
N THR A 66 -3.17 6.21 2.58
CA THR A 66 -4.29 5.34 2.15
C THR A 66 -5.57 5.62 2.91
N THR A 67 -5.48 5.96 4.20
CA THR A 67 -6.63 6.26 5.06
C THR A 67 -7.30 7.54 4.58
N ASP A 68 -6.52 8.60 4.39
CA ASP A 68 -7.02 9.89 3.93
C ASP A 68 -7.60 9.80 2.50
N ILE A 69 -6.97 9.02 1.61
CA ILE A 69 -7.52 8.74 0.27
C ILE A 69 -8.88 8.05 0.37
N ILE A 70 -9.00 7.01 1.20
CA ILE A 70 -10.26 6.28 1.38
C ILE A 70 -11.34 7.20 1.95
N GLU A 71 -11.04 7.93 3.02
CA GLU A 71 -11.97 8.87 3.67
C GLU A 71 -12.42 9.98 2.72
N HIS A 72 -11.49 10.54 1.93
CA HIS A 72 -11.81 11.55 0.93
C HIS A 72 -12.80 11.02 -0.11
N ILE A 73 -12.55 9.83 -0.67
CA ILE A 73 -13.44 9.23 -1.67
C ILE A 73 -14.80 8.85 -1.05
N GLU A 74 -14.83 8.31 0.17
CA GLU A 74 -16.10 7.99 0.86
C GLU A 74 -16.94 9.26 1.04
N ALA A 75 -16.32 10.39 1.43
CA ALA A 75 -16.99 11.66 1.62
C ALA A 75 -17.43 12.34 0.31
N ALA A 76 -16.60 12.28 -0.74
CA ALA A 76 -16.86 12.94 -2.02
C ALA A 76 -17.90 12.20 -2.86
N GLU A 77 -17.85 10.87 -2.91
CA GLU A 77 -18.68 10.07 -3.81
C GLU A 77 -19.98 9.57 -3.15
N GLY A 78 -19.98 9.35 -1.82
CA GLY A 78 -21.17 8.95 -1.07
C GLY A 78 -21.85 7.66 -1.56
N LEU A 79 -21.10 6.74 -2.17
CA LEU A 79 -21.63 5.51 -2.74
C LEU A 79 -22.04 4.50 -1.65
N SER A 80 -22.97 3.60 -2.01
CA SER A 80 -23.48 2.56 -1.13
C SER A 80 -23.16 1.16 -1.68
N PRO A 81 -22.75 0.20 -0.83
CA PRO A 81 -22.51 0.36 0.62
C PRO A 81 -21.18 1.09 0.91
N PRO A 82 -21.08 1.81 2.05
CA PRO A 82 -19.83 2.45 2.45
C PRO A 82 -18.75 1.40 2.79
N ALA A 83 -17.47 1.77 2.64
CA ALA A 83 -16.35 0.93 3.08
C ALA A 83 -16.40 0.68 4.59
N ILE A 84 -16.75 1.71 5.37
CA ILE A 84 -16.94 1.61 6.82
C ILE A 84 -18.36 1.09 7.10
N PRO A 85 -18.54 -0.03 7.83
CA PRO A 85 -19.86 -0.50 8.23
C PRO A 85 -20.61 0.48 9.14
N ASP A 86 -21.93 0.60 9.00
CA ASP A 86 -22.75 1.48 9.85
C ASP A 86 -22.86 1.00 11.31
N GLY A 87 -22.77 -0.32 11.53
CA GLY A 87 -22.86 -0.92 12.86
C GLY A 87 -21.62 -0.59 13.69
N PRO A 88 -21.75 -0.05 14.91
CA PRO A 88 -20.61 0.47 15.66
C PRO A 88 -19.57 -0.61 16.03
N VAL A 89 -20.00 -1.85 16.24
CA VAL A 89 -19.09 -2.97 16.52
C VAL A 89 -18.32 -3.35 15.27
N GLN A 90 -18.99 -3.48 14.13
CA GLN A 90 -18.36 -3.79 12.86
C GLN A 90 -17.42 -2.66 12.40
N ALA A 91 -17.79 -1.40 12.59
CA ALA A 91 -16.94 -0.24 12.33
C ALA A 91 -15.66 -0.29 13.16
N PHE A 92 -15.77 -0.55 14.47
CA PHE A 92 -14.61 -0.68 15.35
C PHE A 92 -13.70 -1.84 14.93
N VAL A 93 -14.27 -3.01 14.62
CA VAL A 93 -13.48 -4.16 14.17
C VAL A 93 -12.82 -3.87 12.82
N ALA A 94 -13.50 -3.17 11.91
CA ALA A 94 -12.92 -2.78 10.64
C ALA A 94 -11.68 -1.89 10.80
N GLN A 95 -11.78 -0.89 11.68
CA GLN A 95 -10.65 -0.02 12.01
C GLN A 95 -9.52 -0.77 12.70
N LEU A 96 -9.84 -1.74 13.57
CA LEU A 96 -8.82 -2.56 14.23
C LEU A 96 -8.06 -3.45 13.24
N LEU A 97 -8.76 -4.04 12.27
CA LEU A 97 -8.14 -4.85 11.22
C LEU A 97 -7.31 -4.00 10.27
N GLN A 98 -7.77 -2.79 9.92
CA GLN A 98 -6.95 -1.84 9.18
C GLN A 98 -5.67 -1.50 9.94
N LEU A 99 -5.77 -1.14 11.23
CA LEU A 99 -4.61 -0.82 12.05
C LEU A 99 -3.61 -1.99 12.09
N TYR A 100 -4.12 -3.21 12.25
CA TYR A 100 -3.29 -4.41 12.20
C TYR A 100 -2.59 -4.59 10.83
N ALA A 101 -3.30 -4.34 9.73
CA ALA A 101 -2.74 -4.42 8.39
C ALA A 101 -1.68 -3.32 8.12
N ASP A 102 -1.89 -2.12 8.63
CA ASP A 102 -1.00 -0.97 8.40
C ASP A 102 0.26 -1.00 9.27
N GLU A 103 0.12 -1.47 10.53
CA GLU A 103 1.19 -1.38 11.54
C GLU A 103 1.86 -2.72 11.88
N TRP A 104 1.15 -3.85 11.75
CA TRP A 104 1.71 -5.18 12.05
C TRP A 104 2.07 -5.96 10.80
N LEU A 105 1.22 -5.99 9.77
CA LEU A 105 1.51 -6.75 8.55
C LEU A 105 2.60 -6.12 7.68
N VAL A 106 2.96 -4.86 7.93
CA VAL A 106 4.14 -4.23 7.32
C VAL A 106 5.44 -4.93 7.72
N ILE A 107 5.52 -5.52 8.91
CA ILE A 107 6.71 -6.22 9.41
C ILE A 107 7.03 -7.46 8.55
N PRO A 108 6.14 -8.46 8.41
CA PRO A 108 6.37 -9.57 7.50
C PRO A 108 6.49 -9.10 6.05
N ALA A 109 5.73 -8.09 5.61
CA ALA A 109 5.86 -7.58 4.24
C ALA A 109 7.28 -7.08 3.93
N MET A 110 7.90 -6.32 4.85
CA MET A 110 9.28 -5.87 4.67
C MET A 110 10.28 -7.01 4.81
N HIS A 111 10.08 -7.91 5.78
CA HIS A 111 10.91 -9.11 5.96
C HIS A 111 10.98 -9.94 4.68
N TYR A 112 9.83 -10.34 4.14
CA TYR A 112 9.77 -11.15 2.93
C TYR A 112 10.35 -10.44 1.71
N ARG A 113 10.06 -9.15 1.53
CA ARG A 113 10.60 -8.36 0.43
C ARG A 113 12.13 -8.32 0.46
N TRP A 114 12.72 -7.99 1.60
CA TRP A 114 14.15 -7.66 1.66
C TRP A 114 15.07 -8.85 2.00
N ASN A 115 14.53 -9.94 2.57
CA ASN A 115 15.31 -11.14 2.85
C ASN A 115 15.12 -12.25 1.81
N TYR A 116 14.02 -12.24 1.05
CA TYR A 116 13.72 -13.29 0.08
C TYR A 116 13.45 -12.81 -1.34
N ASN A 117 13.15 -11.52 -1.55
CA ASN A 117 12.76 -11.01 -2.87
C ASN A 117 13.43 -9.66 -3.22
N GLU A 118 14.66 -9.45 -2.74
CA GLU A 118 15.31 -8.14 -2.84
C GLU A 118 15.67 -7.74 -4.29
N ASP A 119 16.05 -8.71 -5.12
CA ASP A 119 16.42 -8.45 -6.51
C ASP A 119 15.21 -7.92 -7.31
N TRP A 120 14.02 -8.48 -7.10
CA TRP A 120 12.79 -7.94 -7.68
C TRP A 120 12.53 -6.53 -7.18
N ALA A 121 12.65 -6.29 -5.87
CA ALA A 121 12.44 -4.95 -5.32
C ALA A 121 13.42 -3.94 -5.95
N TYR A 122 14.69 -4.28 -6.12
CA TYR A 122 15.66 -3.43 -6.79
C TYR A 122 15.32 -3.17 -8.26
N GLN A 123 14.82 -4.17 -8.99
CA GLN A 123 14.33 -3.96 -10.36
C GLN A 123 13.20 -2.94 -10.40
N GLU A 124 12.21 -3.08 -9.52
CA GLU A 124 11.07 -2.15 -9.44
C GLU A 124 11.51 -0.73 -9.06
N PHE A 125 12.31 -0.57 -7.99
CA PHE A 125 12.85 0.73 -7.60
C PHE A 125 13.65 1.38 -8.74
N GLY A 126 14.36 0.57 -9.52
CA GLY A 126 15.12 0.99 -10.69
C GLY A 126 14.23 1.48 -11.83
N ALA A 127 13.23 0.69 -12.20
CA ALA A 127 12.27 1.00 -13.25
C ALA A 127 11.48 2.29 -12.95
N ILE A 128 11.07 2.49 -11.68
CA ILE A 128 10.41 3.72 -11.23
C ILE A 128 11.35 4.93 -11.31
N SER A 129 12.61 4.74 -10.90
CA SER A 129 13.57 5.83 -10.79
C SER A 129 14.15 6.28 -12.13
N ALA A 130 14.22 5.36 -13.10
CA ALA A 130 14.89 5.57 -14.37
C ALA A 130 14.23 4.75 -15.50
N PRO A 131 12.95 5.01 -15.83
CA PRO A 131 12.16 4.20 -16.76
C PRO A 131 12.78 4.12 -18.16
N ASP A 132 13.49 5.16 -18.60
CA ASP A 132 14.10 5.23 -19.93
C ASP A 132 15.49 4.58 -20.03
N ARG A 133 16.00 3.99 -18.93
CA ARG A 133 17.34 3.38 -18.88
C ARG A 133 17.30 1.87 -19.16
N PRO A 134 18.39 1.28 -19.68
CA PRO A 134 18.48 -0.18 -19.80
C PRO A 134 18.36 -0.89 -18.44
N ALA A 135 17.80 -2.09 -18.42
CA ALA A 135 17.54 -2.86 -17.20
C ALA A 135 18.77 -3.02 -16.26
N PRO A 136 20.02 -3.25 -16.74
CA PRO A 136 21.18 -3.29 -15.86
C PRO A 136 21.46 -1.95 -15.15
N GLU A 137 21.27 -0.82 -15.83
CA GLU A 137 21.43 0.51 -15.22
C GLU A 137 20.30 0.80 -14.23
N GLN A 138 19.06 0.40 -14.56
CA GLN A 138 17.91 0.49 -13.66
C GLN A 138 18.19 -0.28 -12.37
N TYR A 139 18.68 -1.52 -12.47
CA TYR A 139 19.00 -2.34 -11.32
C TYR A 139 20.01 -1.66 -10.37
N GLU A 140 21.10 -1.11 -10.89
CA GLU A 140 22.10 -0.42 -10.07
C GLU A 140 21.56 0.89 -9.44
N ILE A 141 20.63 1.57 -10.10
CA ILE A 141 19.91 2.71 -9.50
C ILE A 141 18.96 2.24 -8.40
N GLY A 142 18.18 1.20 -8.68
CA GLY A 142 17.20 0.63 -7.79
C GLY A 142 17.82 0.02 -6.54
N LYS A 143 19.01 -0.60 -6.67
CA LYS A 143 19.80 -1.06 -5.52
C LYS A 143 20.18 0.07 -4.58
N ARG A 144 20.76 1.15 -5.12
CA ARG A 144 21.14 2.34 -4.33
C ARG A 144 19.94 2.99 -3.63
N ASN A 145 18.79 3.03 -4.29
CA ASN A 145 17.57 3.61 -3.71
C ASN A 145 16.92 2.66 -2.68
N GLY A 146 16.84 1.37 -3.02
CA GLY A 146 16.25 0.31 -2.21
C GLY A 146 17.06 -0.03 -0.95
N GLU A 147 18.38 0.14 -0.96
CA GLU A 147 19.24 -0.10 0.22
C GLU A 147 18.77 0.69 1.45
N ARG A 148 18.22 1.90 1.27
CA ARG A 148 17.64 2.68 2.38
C ARG A 148 16.42 2.00 3.00
N PHE A 149 15.57 1.41 2.16
CA PHE A 149 14.38 0.68 2.60
C PHE A 149 14.74 -0.67 3.22
N LYS A 150 15.76 -1.37 2.69
CA LYS A 150 16.34 -2.54 3.36
C LYS A 150 16.91 -2.18 4.73
N GLY A 151 17.51 -1.00 4.86
CA GLY A 151 17.97 -0.43 6.12
C GLY A 151 16.87 -0.18 7.16
N ALA A 152 15.59 -0.21 6.78
CA ALA A 152 14.46 -0.08 7.70
C ALA A 152 14.11 -1.39 8.42
N LEU A 153 14.69 -2.53 8.03
CA LEU A 153 14.44 -3.81 8.69
C LEU A 153 14.74 -3.80 10.20
N PRO A 154 15.91 -3.34 10.69
CA PRO A 154 16.19 -3.35 12.12
C PRO A 154 15.28 -2.41 12.95
N PRO A 155 14.98 -1.17 12.51
CA PRO A 155 13.96 -0.33 13.16
C PRO A 155 12.58 -0.99 13.27
N LEU A 156 12.18 -1.83 12.29
CA LEU A 156 10.94 -2.62 12.32
C LEU A 156 11.05 -3.88 13.20
N GLY A 157 12.20 -4.10 13.85
CA GLY A 157 12.44 -5.28 14.67
C GLY A 157 12.75 -6.55 13.86
N VAL A 158 13.01 -6.44 12.55
CA VAL A 158 13.37 -7.57 11.69
C VAL A 158 14.87 -7.83 11.79
N SER A 159 15.23 -9.04 12.22
CA SER A 159 16.60 -9.50 12.39
C SER A 159 16.67 -11.02 12.30
N PRO A 160 17.87 -11.64 12.20
CA PRO A 160 17.99 -13.10 12.19
C PRO A 160 17.38 -13.78 13.42
N THR A 161 17.34 -13.11 14.58
CA THR A 161 16.78 -13.68 15.81
C THR A 161 15.26 -13.59 15.88
N THR A 162 14.65 -12.58 15.25
CA THR A 162 13.20 -12.34 15.25
C THR A 162 12.51 -12.90 14.01
N ALA A 163 13.23 -13.11 12.91
CA ALA A 163 12.70 -13.63 11.65
C ALA A 163 11.88 -14.92 11.81
N PRO A 164 12.34 -15.96 12.54
CA PRO A 164 11.53 -17.18 12.71
C PRO A 164 10.18 -16.93 13.40
N ALA A 165 10.12 -15.99 14.33
CA ALA A 165 8.88 -15.63 15.02
C ALA A 165 7.95 -14.78 14.15
N ILE A 166 8.52 -13.87 13.34
CA ILE A 166 7.76 -13.09 12.34
C ILE A 166 7.10 -14.05 11.32
N GLU A 167 7.87 -15.01 10.80
CA GLU A 167 7.38 -16.01 9.85
C GLU A 167 6.29 -16.88 10.48
N GLN A 168 6.53 -17.41 11.69
CA GLN A 168 5.53 -18.20 12.42
C GLN A 168 4.22 -17.43 12.63
N SER A 169 4.30 -16.16 13.04
CA SER A 169 3.13 -15.30 13.26
C SER A 169 2.36 -15.05 11.96
N TYR A 170 3.06 -14.72 10.88
CA TYR A 170 2.45 -14.44 9.59
C TYR A 170 1.81 -15.70 8.97
N GLU A 171 2.48 -16.85 9.04
CA GLU A 171 1.92 -18.12 8.57
C GLU A 171 0.69 -18.56 9.38
N ALA A 172 0.67 -18.27 10.69
CA ALA A 172 -0.51 -18.51 11.51
C ALA A 172 -1.69 -17.63 11.04
N PHE A 173 -1.45 -16.33 10.84
CA PHE A 173 -2.45 -15.42 10.27
C PHE A 173 -2.95 -15.91 8.91
N LEU A 174 -2.06 -16.27 7.97
CA LEU A 174 -2.45 -16.75 6.65
C LEU A 174 -3.34 -17.99 6.73
N ARG A 175 -3.01 -18.94 7.62
CA ARG A 175 -3.81 -20.16 7.82
C ARG A 175 -5.18 -19.84 8.41
N GLU A 176 -5.24 -19.01 9.44
CA GLU A 176 -6.49 -18.63 10.10
C GLU A 176 -7.40 -17.81 9.18
N PHE A 177 -6.82 -16.83 8.48
CA PHE A 177 -7.56 -16.01 7.53
C PHE A 177 -8.02 -16.81 6.32
N SER A 178 -7.20 -17.74 5.81
CA SER A 178 -7.63 -18.65 4.73
C SER A 178 -8.82 -19.51 5.16
N ALA A 179 -8.78 -20.09 6.37
CA ALA A 179 -9.89 -20.87 6.90
C ALA A 179 -11.17 -20.04 7.09
N HIS A 180 -11.03 -18.76 7.49
CA HIS A 180 -12.16 -17.82 7.51
C HIS A 180 -12.72 -17.58 6.11
N LEU A 181 -11.84 -17.37 5.12
CA LEU A 181 -12.23 -17.10 3.73
C LEU A 181 -12.90 -18.29 3.02
N GLU A 182 -12.67 -19.52 3.50
CA GLU A 182 -13.41 -20.71 3.03
C GLU A 182 -14.90 -20.67 3.39
N VAL A 183 -15.28 -19.92 4.43
CA VAL A 183 -16.66 -19.83 4.93
C VAL A 183 -17.28 -18.47 4.61
N HIS A 184 -16.47 -17.41 4.66
CA HIS A 184 -16.91 -16.03 4.51
C HIS A 184 -16.13 -15.35 3.37
N PRO A 185 -16.78 -14.76 2.36
CA PRO A 185 -16.05 -14.17 1.24
C PRO A 185 -15.18 -12.95 1.61
N TYR A 186 -15.38 -12.35 2.79
CA TYR A 186 -14.64 -11.17 3.26
C TYR A 186 -14.37 -11.23 4.77
N ALA A 187 -13.45 -10.39 5.26
CA ALA A 187 -13.03 -10.32 6.66
C ALA A 187 -14.21 -10.17 7.64
N LEU A 188 -15.23 -9.40 7.28
CA LEU A 188 -16.43 -9.17 8.10
C LEU A 188 -17.69 -9.87 7.57
N GLY A 189 -17.54 -10.92 6.76
CA GLY A 189 -18.63 -11.76 6.29
C GLY A 189 -18.93 -11.57 4.81
N GLY A 190 -20.12 -11.05 4.49
CA GLY A 190 -20.71 -11.14 3.14
C GLY A 190 -20.32 -10.05 2.13
N ARG A 191 -19.54 -9.03 2.52
CA ARG A 191 -19.12 -7.96 1.61
C ARG A 191 -17.76 -7.39 1.99
N ALA A 192 -17.09 -6.77 1.02
CA ALA A 192 -15.89 -5.99 1.28
C ALA A 192 -16.21 -4.77 2.16
N THR A 193 -15.26 -4.44 3.02
CA THR A 193 -15.26 -3.31 3.95
C THR A 193 -13.85 -2.75 4.01
N LEU A 194 -13.62 -1.79 4.89
CA LEU A 194 -12.28 -1.28 5.22
C LEU A 194 -11.30 -2.36 5.73
N ALA A 195 -11.82 -3.42 6.36
CA ALA A 195 -11.05 -4.58 6.85
C ALA A 195 -10.50 -5.50 5.75
#